data_AF-D7T5B9-F1
#
_entry.id   AF-D7T5B9-F1
#
_cell.length_a   1.000
_cell.length_b   1.000
_cell.length_c   1.000
_cell.angle_alpha   90.00
_cell.angle_beta   90.00
_cell.angle_gamma   90.00
#
_symmetry.space_group_name_H-M   'P 1'
#
loop_
_entity.id
_entity.type
_entity.pdbx_description
1 polymer ?
#
loop_
_entity_poly.entity_id
_entity_poly.type
_entity_poly.pdbx_seq_one_letter_code
_entity_poly.pdbx_strand_id
1 'polypeptide(L)'
;MAMAMALWRLSSSVNKPVRSVFNGGSIYYMASLPNEAVYEEEKSRVTWPKQLNAPLGVVDPEIADIIELEKARQWKALELVPSENFTSVSVMQAVGSIMTNNVSEGYPGARYYGGNEYIDMAESLCQKRALEAFRLDPAKWGVNVQSLSGSPANFQVYTALLKPHERIMALDLPHGGHLSHGYQTDTKKISAVSIFFETMPYRLNESTGYIDYDQLEKSATLFRPKLIVAGASAYALQVTFLKYLTGL
;
A
#
# COMPACT_ATOMS: atom_id res chain seq x y z
N MET A 1 36.91 -11.46 27.85
CA MET A 1 36.68 -12.10 29.17
C MET A 1 35.28 -12.71 29.11
N ALA A 2 35.20 -14.05 29.01
CA ALA A 2 34.04 -14.97 28.98
C ALA A 2 32.90 -14.65 27.97
N MET A 3 32.78 -15.27 26.79
CA MET A 3 32.70 -16.69 26.39
C MET A 3 31.38 -17.39 26.76
N ALA A 4 30.51 -17.62 25.77
CA ALA A 4 29.65 -18.81 25.66
C ALA A 4 29.11 -18.95 24.23
N MET A 5 29.87 -19.68 23.41
CA MET A 5 29.37 -20.32 22.19
C MET A 5 28.66 -21.62 22.58
N ALA A 6 27.54 -21.92 21.93
CA ALA A 6 27.02 -23.29 21.87
C ALA A 6 26.48 -23.55 20.45
N LEU A 7 27.33 -24.14 19.63
CA LEU A 7 26.99 -24.85 18.41
C LEU A 7 26.92 -26.33 18.78
N TRP A 8 25.83 -27.02 18.45
CA TRP A 8 25.91 -28.43 18.05
C TRP A 8 24.81 -28.74 17.03
N ARG A 9 25.27 -29.07 15.82
CA ARG A 9 24.51 -29.75 14.78
C ARG A 9 24.49 -31.23 15.12
N LEU A 10 23.34 -31.88 15.00
CA LEU A 10 23.27 -33.28 14.59
C LEU A 10 22.22 -33.42 13.50
N SER A 11 22.72 -33.75 12.31
CA SER A 11 21.96 -34.34 11.22
C SER A 11 21.91 -35.84 11.46
N SER A 12 20.72 -36.44 11.36
CA SER A 12 20.59 -37.80 10.82
C SER A 12 19.17 -38.03 10.32
N SER A 13 19.09 -38.08 8.99
CA SER A 13 18.03 -38.65 8.17
C SER A 13 17.49 -39.97 8.75
N VAL A 14 16.17 -40.05 8.94
CA VAL A 14 15.43 -41.32 8.97
C VAL A 14 14.30 -41.22 7.95
N ASN A 15 14.60 -41.71 6.76
CA ASN A 15 13.64 -42.08 5.73
C ASN A 15 12.91 -43.37 6.16
N LYS A 16 11.61 -43.32 6.45
CA LYS A 16 10.70 -44.46 6.28
C LYS A 16 9.32 -43.98 5.78
N PRO A 17 8.74 -44.64 4.77
CA PRO A 17 7.51 -44.19 4.14
C PRO A 17 6.31 -44.64 4.97
N VAL A 18 5.44 -43.71 5.35
CA VAL A 18 4.13 -44.04 5.92
C VAL A 18 3.08 -43.87 4.84
N ARG A 19 2.32 -44.95 4.63
CA ARG A 19 1.31 -45.16 3.59
C ARG A 19 0.25 -44.05 3.55
N SER A 20 -0.16 -43.74 2.32
CA SER A 20 -1.41 -43.08 1.97
C SER A 20 -2.61 -43.78 2.62
N VAL A 21 -3.38 -43.02 3.40
CA VAL A 21 -4.78 -43.33 3.71
C VAL A 21 -5.58 -42.09 3.33
N PHE A 22 -5.94 -42.00 2.05
CA PHE A 22 -7.12 -41.25 1.66
C PHE A 22 -8.32 -41.96 2.30
N ASN A 23 -8.96 -41.29 3.25
CA ASN A 23 -10.37 -41.50 3.52
C ASN A 23 -11.00 -40.14 3.80
N GLY A 24 -11.96 -39.78 2.96
CA GLY A 24 -12.72 -38.54 3.08
C GLY A 24 -13.48 -38.52 4.40
N GLY A 25 -13.40 -37.39 5.08
CA GLY A 25 -14.14 -37.10 6.30
C GLY A 25 -13.74 -35.74 6.81
N SER A 26 -14.66 -34.76 6.73
CA SER A 26 -14.49 -33.43 7.29
C SER A 26 -14.23 -33.53 8.79
N ILE A 27 -13.03 -33.17 9.22
CA ILE A 27 -12.66 -33.13 10.65
C ILE A 27 -13.00 -31.72 11.15
N TYR A 28 -14.27 -31.50 11.49
CA TYR A 28 -14.65 -30.36 12.31
C TYR A 28 -14.07 -30.59 13.72
N TYR A 29 -13.03 -29.85 14.08
CA TYR A 29 -12.55 -29.75 15.45
C TYR A 29 -13.63 -29.02 16.26
N MET A 30 -14.52 -29.77 16.92
CA MET A 30 -15.37 -29.23 17.98
C MET A 30 -14.48 -28.93 19.19
N ALA A 31 -14.12 -27.67 19.37
CA ALA A 31 -13.79 -27.17 20.69
C ALA A 31 -15.02 -27.41 21.58
N SER A 32 -14.83 -28.08 22.72
CA SER A 32 -15.87 -28.39 23.69
C SER A 32 -16.62 -27.12 24.09
N LEU A 33 -17.83 -26.94 23.56
CA LEU A 33 -18.74 -25.88 23.97
C LEU A 33 -19.31 -26.25 25.36
N PRO A 34 -19.37 -25.29 26.30
CA PRO A 34 -20.09 -25.51 27.55
C PRO A 34 -21.57 -25.78 27.29
N ASN A 35 -22.17 -26.60 28.15
CA ASN A 35 -23.56 -27.07 28.13
C ASN A 35 -24.57 -25.96 27.73
N GLU A 36 -25.39 -26.18 26.69
CA GLU A 36 -26.39 -25.23 26.17
C GLU A 36 -27.33 -24.66 27.25
N ALA A 37 -27.60 -25.44 28.30
CA ALA A 37 -28.50 -25.07 29.39
C ALA A 37 -27.97 -23.92 30.28
N VAL A 38 -26.65 -23.70 30.35
CA VAL A 38 -26.08 -22.59 31.15
C VAL A 38 -26.11 -21.27 30.36
N TYR A 39 -26.17 -21.33 29.03
CA TYR A 39 -26.22 -20.14 28.17
C TYR A 39 -27.62 -19.52 28.03
N GLU A 40 -28.70 -20.20 28.41
CA GLU A 40 -30.06 -19.68 28.18
C GLU A 40 -30.56 -18.65 29.20
N GLU A 41 -30.14 -18.72 30.46
CA GLU A 41 -30.57 -17.76 31.48
C GLU A 41 -29.80 -16.42 31.45
N GLU A 42 -28.56 -16.39 30.94
CA GLU A 42 -27.76 -15.15 30.80
C GLU A 42 -28.03 -14.36 29.49
N LYS A 43 -28.80 -14.93 28.54
CA LYS A 43 -29.06 -14.39 27.18
C LYS A 43 -29.72 -13.02 27.11
N SER A 44 -30.30 -12.48 28.20
CA SER A 44 -31.04 -11.21 28.13
C SER A 44 -30.20 -9.95 28.22
N ARG A 45 -28.91 -10.03 28.60
CA ARG A 45 -28.11 -8.81 28.90
C ARG A 45 -27.00 -8.49 27.89
N VAL A 46 -26.57 -9.44 27.07
CA VAL A 46 -25.40 -9.28 26.19
C VAL A 46 -25.80 -9.53 24.73
N THR A 47 -26.08 -8.45 24.00
CA THR A 47 -26.56 -8.49 22.61
C THR A 47 -25.47 -8.21 21.56
N TRP A 48 -24.36 -7.59 21.95
CA TRP A 48 -23.30 -7.19 21.01
C TRP A 48 -22.61 -8.34 20.27
N PRO A 49 -22.41 -9.57 20.82
CA PRO A 49 -21.77 -10.64 20.06
C PRO A 49 -22.61 -11.09 18.87
N LYS A 50 -23.94 -11.03 19.00
CA LYS A 50 -24.87 -11.30 17.90
C LYS A 50 -24.74 -10.24 16.81
N GLN A 51 -24.60 -8.97 17.19
CA GLN A 51 -24.41 -7.86 16.25
C GLN A 51 -23.08 -7.96 15.49
N LEU A 52 -21.97 -8.24 16.19
CA LEU A 52 -20.63 -8.32 15.59
C LEU A 52 -20.46 -9.47 14.57
N ASN A 53 -21.28 -10.52 14.69
CA ASN A 53 -21.24 -11.68 13.79
C ASN A 53 -22.38 -11.71 12.76
N ALA A 54 -23.28 -10.72 12.78
CA ALA A 54 -24.38 -10.65 11.82
C ALA A 54 -23.88 -10.16 10.44
N PRO A 55 -24.46 -10.64 9.34
CA PRO A 55 -24.09 -10.17 8.00
C PRO A 55 -24.48 -8.71 7.79
N LEU A 56 -23.76 -8.01 6.90
CA LEU A 56 -23.99 -6.59 6.61
C LEU A 56 -25.46 -6.28 6.31
N GLY A 57 -26.15 -7.06 5.47
CA GLY A 57 -27.55 -6.81 5.13
C GLY A 57 -28.54 -6.93 6.30
N VAL A 58 -28.13 -7.50 7.44
CA VAL A 58 -28.92 -7.53 8.68
C VAL A 58 -28.55 -6.36 9.60
N VAL A 59 -27.25 -6.03 9.69
CA VAL A 59 -26.74 -4.97 10.57
C VAL A 59 -27.04 -3.59 10.00
N ASP A 60 -26.82 -3.41 8.70
CA ASP A 60 -26.94 -2.15 7.98
C ASP A 60 -27.46 -2.40 6.54
N PRO A 61 -28.78 -2.57 6.38
CA PRO A 61 -29.39 -2.80 5.07
C PRO A 61 -29.27 -1.60 4.12
N GLU A 62 -29.10 -0.38 4.64
CA GLU A 62 -28.96 0.83 3.81
C GLU A 62 -27.60 0.84 3.10
N ILE A 63 -26.51 0.56 3.83
CA ILE A 63 -25.18 0.40 3.23
C ILE A 63 -25.15 -0.80 2.27
N ALA A 64 -25.83 -1.90 2.60
CA ALA A 64 -25.93 -3.04 1.70
C ALA A 64 -26.60 -2.66 0.36
N ASP A 65 -27.66 -1.87 0.38
CA ASP A 65 -28.35 -1.40 -0.82
C ASP A 65 -27.46 -0.44 -1.64
N ILE A 66 -26.75 0.48 -0.98
CA ILE A 66 -25.79 1.38 -1.65
C ILE A 66 -24.70 0.57 -2.39
N ILE A 67 -24.19 -0.51 -1.80
CA ILE A 67 -23.19 -1.39 -2.44
C ILE A 67 -23.79 -2.09 -3.66
N GLU A 68 -25.03 -2.58 -3.58
CA GLU A 68 -25.70 -3.21 -4.74
C GLU A 68 -25.99 -2.20 -5.87
N LEU A 69 -26.34 -0.97 -5.53
CA LEU A 69 -26.49 0.12 -6.49
C LEU A 69 -25.16 0.44 -7.19
N GLU A 70 -24.05 0.51 -6.46
CA GLU A 70 -22.72 0.75 -7.06
C GLU A 70 -22.25 -0.43 -7.93
N LYS A 71 -22.50 -1.67 -7.51
CA LYS A 71 -22.27 -2.86 -8.35
C LYS A 71 -23.06 -2.78 -9.65
N ALA A 72 -24.32 -2.36 -9.59
CA ALA A 72 -25.15 -2.19 -10.78
C ALA A 72 -24.67 -1.03 -11.67
N ARG A 73 -24.16 0.07 -11.09
CA ARG A 73 -23.52 1.17 -11.83
C ARG A 73 -22.31 0.65 -12.59
N GLN A 74 -21.37 0.00 -11.91
CA GLN A 74 -20.15 -0.53 -12.52
C GLN A 74 -20.43 -1.58 -13.60
N TRP A 75 -21.45 -2.42 -13.41
CA TRP A 75 -21.84 -3.42 -14.40
C TRP A 75 -22.40 -2.80 -15.70
N LYS A 76 -23.10 -1.66 -15.59
CA LYS A 76 -23.78 -1.02 -16.73
C LYS A 76 -22.95 0.09 -17.39
N ALA A 77 -21.88 0.55 -16.73
CA ALA A 77 -21.06 1.66 -17.19
C ALA A 77 -19.93 1.21 -18.12
N LEU A 78 -19.62 2.05 -19.10
CA LEU A 78 -18.33 2.00 -19.78
C LEU A 78 -17.36 2.90 -19.01
N GLU A 79 -16.57 2.32 -18.11
CA GLU A 79 -15.64 3.06 -17.26
C GLU A 79 -14.36 3.41 -18.04
N LEU A 80 -14.18 4.69 -18.34
CA LEU A 80 -13.07 5.21 -19.16
C LEU A 80 -12.10 6.11 -18.36
N VAL A 81 -12.30 6.23 -17.05
CA VAL A 81 -11.36 6.94 -16.18
C VAL A 81 -10.05 6.15 -16.10
N PRO A 82 -8.91 6.68 -16.57
CA PRO A 82 -7.68 5.90 -16.75
C PRO A 82 -7.02 5.46 -15.44
N SER A 83 -7.41 6.05 -14.31
CA SER A 83 -6.93 5.69 -12.97
C SER A 83 -7.83 4.68 -12.25
N GLU A 84 -9.02 4.38 -12.78
CA GLU A 84 -9.92 3.40 -12.19
C GLU A 84 -9.65 2.00 -12.74
N ASN A 85 -9.97 0.98 -11.95
CA ASN A 85 -9.83 -0.42 -12.33
C ASN A 85 -10.73 -1.31 -11.47
N PHE A 86 -11.00 -2.53 -11.95
CA PHE A 86 -11.74 -3.55 -11.20
C PHE A 86 -10.75 -4.52 -10.56
N THR A 87 -10.72 -4.55 -9.23
CA THR A 87 -9.86 -5.47 -8.50
C THR A 87 -10.41 -6.90 -8.51
N SER A 88 -9.54 -7.87 -8.20
CA SER A 88 -9.94 -9.28 -8.13
C SER A 88 -10.65 -9.60 -6.80
N VAL A 89 -11.54 -10.60 -6.84
CA VAL A 89 -12.24 -11.10 -5.64
C VAL A 89 -11.28 -11.59 -4.58
N SER A 90 -10.16 -12.22 -4.96
CA SER A 90 -9.14 -12.69 -4.02
C SER A 90 -8.48 -11.55 -3.25
N VAL A 91 -8.27 -10.38 -3.89
CA VAL A 91 -7.79 -9.18 -3.19
C VAL A 91 -8.85 -8.67 -2.22
N MET A 92 -10.12 -8.56 -2.64
CA MET A 92 -11.20 -8.10 -1.76
C MET A 92 -11.39 -9.01 -0.54
N GLN A 93 -11.29 -10.32 -0.71
CA GLN A 93 -11.36 -11.30 0.39
C GLN A 93 -10.23 -11.10 1.41
N ALA A 94 -9.00 -10.82 0.95
CA ALA A 94 -7.88 -10.55 1.85
C ALA A 94 -8.04 -9.22 2.59
N VAL A 95 -8.51 -8.16 1.91
CA VAL A 95 -8.74 -6.84 2.51
C VAL A 95 -9.85 -6.88 3.57
N GLY A 96 -10.91 -7.65 3.34
CA GLY A 96 -12.01 -7.85 4.30
C GLY A 96 -11.74 -8.93 5.37
N SER A 97 -10.50 -9.37 5.54
CA SER A 97 -10.14 -10.44 6.47
C SER A 97 -9.82 -9.93 7.89
N ILE A 98 -9.65 -10.86 8.82
CA ILE A 98 -9.32 -10.58 10.24
C ILE A 98 -7.94 -9.94 10.45
N MET A 99 -7.11 -9.83 9.39
CA MET A 99 -5.80 -9.16 9.46
C MET A 99 -5.91 -7.71 9.92
N THR A 100 -7.08 -7.08 9.71
CA THR A 100 -7.40 -5.71 10.15
C THR A 100 -7.40 -5.54 11.68
N ASN A 101 -7.58 -6.62 12.45
CA ASN A 101 -7.74 -6.54 13.91
C ASN A 101 -6.42 -6.31 14.65
N ASN A 102 -5.28 -6.39 13.96
CA ASN A 102 -3.98 -6.46 14.60
C ASN A 102 -3.19 -5.14 14.49
N VAL A 103 -2.68 -4.65 15.63
CA VAL A 103 -1.78 -3.49 15.68
C VAL A 103 -0.34 -3.96 15.57
N SER A 104 0.38 -3.45 14.55
CA SER A 104 1.68 -3.97 14.13
C SER A 104 2.73 -2.88 13.90
N GLU A 105 2.76 -1.87 14.76
CA GLU A 105 3.75 -0.78 14.67
C GLU A 105 5.19 -1.31 14.64
N GLY A 106 6.01 -0.74 13.74
CA GLY A 106 7.38 -1.18 13.45
C GLY A 106 7.48 -1.91 12.11
N TYR A 107 8.50 -2.75 11.99
CA TYR A 107 8.76 -3.57 10.80
C TYR A 107 8.88 -5.05 11.18
N PRO A 108 8.80 -5.99 10.21
CA PRO A 108 8.99 -7.41 10.48
C PRO A 108 10.27 -7.70 11.27
N GLY A 109 10.17 -8.47 12.35
CA GLY A 109 11.27 -8.76 13.28
C GLY A 109 11.67 -7.61 14.22
N ALA A 110 11.04 -6.43 14.10
CA ALA A 110 11.30 -5.25 14.91
C ALA A 110 9.99 -4.51 15.26
N ARG A 111 9.03 -5.26 15.81
CA ARG A 111 7.73 -4.75 16.26
C ARG A 111 7.77 -4.22 17.68
N TYR A 112 6.95 -3.21 17.95
CA TYR A 112 6.78 -2.71 19.32
C TYR A 112 5.84 -3.59 20.17
N TYR A 113 4.91 -4.32 19.53
CA TYR A 113 3.96 -5.22 20.19
C TYR A 113 4.20 -6.69 19.84
N GLY A 114 3.86 -7.59 20.76
CA GLY A 114 3.85 -9.04 20.53
C GLY A 114 2.70 -9.51 19.65
N GLY A 115 2.69 -10.80 19.29
CA GLY A 115 1.59 -11.43 18.53
C GLY A 115 1.63 -11.24 16.99
N ASN A 116 2.73 -10.68 16.46
CA ASN A 116 2.84 -10.29 15.05
C ASN A 116 3.42 -11.36 14.11
N GLU A 117 3.57 -12.61 14.55
CA GLU A 117 4.18 -13.70 13.74
C GLU A 117 3.56 -13.80 12.33
N TYR A 118 2.23 -13.83 12.25
CA TYR A 118 1.52 -13.95 10.98
C TYR A 118 1.49 -12.64 10.16
N ILE A 119 1.55 -11.49 10.84
CA ILE A 119 1.63 -10.18 10.17
C ILE A 119 3.02 -10.01 9.53
N ASP A 120 4.07 -10.42 10.23
CA ASP A 120 5.44 -10.39 9.72
C ASP A 120 5.60 -11.30 8.52
N MET A 121 4.96 -12.48 8.52
CA MET A 121 4.91 -13.35 7.33
C MET A 121 4.24 -12.65 6.14
N ALA A 122 3.09 -12.01 6.36
CA ALA A 122 2.36 -11.32 5.30
C ALA A 122 3.15 -10.12 4.73
N GLU A 123 3.70 -9.28 5.60
CA GLU A 123 4.46 -8.09 5.19
C GLU A 123 5.76 -8.48 4.48
N SER A 124 6.52 -9.43 5.02
CA SER A 124 7.78 -9.90 4.39
C SER A 124 7.51 -10.55 3.02
N LEU A 125 6.42 -11.31 2.90
CA LEU A 125 6.00 -11.88 1.61
C LEU A 125 5.60 -10.78 0.62
N CYS A 126 4.90 -9.74 1.07
CA CYS A 126 4.51 -8.61 0.24
C CYS A 126 5.73 -7.83 -0.28
N GLN A 127 6.69 -7.52 0.60
CA GLN A 127 7.94 -6.86 0.24
C GLN A 127 8.72 -7.68 -0.80
N LYS A 128 8.88 -8.99 -0.56
CA LYS A 128 9.54 -9.90 -1.51
C LYS A 128 8.84 -9.88 -2.88
N ARG A 129 7.52 -10.07 -2.91
CA ARG A 129 6.74 -10.10 -4.15
C ARG A 129 6.74 -8.77 -4.89
N ALA A 130 6.79 -7.65 -4.17
CA ALA A 130 6.91 -6.33 -4.78
C ALA A 130 8.23 -6.20 -5.54
N LEU A 131 9.36 -6.59 -4.95
CA LEU A 131 10.66 -6.58 -5.64
C LEU A 131 10.68 -7.54 -6.84
N GLU A 132 10.12 -8.75 -6.69
CA GLU A 132 10.00 -9.73 -7.78
C GLU A 132 9.16 -9.21 -8.95
N ALA A 133 8.02 -8.56 -8.67
CA ALA A 133 7.12 -8.01 -9.69
C ALA A 133 7.81 -6.98 -10.59
N PHE A 134 8.72 -6.17 -10.02
CA PHE A 134 9.53 -5.20 -10.76
C PHE A 134 10.90 -5.74 -11.20
N ARG A 135 11.18 -7.03 -10.98
CA ARG A 135 12.44 -7.71 -11.32
C ARG A 135 13.67 -7.01 -10.72
N LEU A 136 13.55 -6.58 -9.46
CA LEU A 136 14.59 -5.85 -8.75
C LEU A 136 15.46 -6.79 -7.94
N ASP A 137 16.77 -6.55 -7.97
CA ASP A 137 17.75 -7.22 -7.10
C ASP A 137 17.59 -6.71 -5.66
N PRO A 138 17.21 -7.57 -4.68
CA PRO A 138 17.04 -7.17 -3.28
C PRO A 138 18.32 -6.64 -2.62
N ALA A 139 19.50 -6.93 -3.18
CA ALA A 139 20.76 -6.36 -2.69
C ALA A 139 20.93 -4.86 -3.08
N LYS A 140 20.17 -4.39 -4.07
CA LYS A 140 20.22 -3.01 -4.57
C LYS A 140 18.97 -2.21 -4.25
N TRP A 141 17.85 -2.89 -4.06
CA TRP A 141 16.55 -2.26 -3.86
C TRP A 141 15.89 -2.78 -2.59
N GLY A 142 15.49 -1.85 -1.72
CA GLY A 142 14.51 -2.10 -0.68
C GLY A 142 13.12 -1.64 -1.12
N VAL A 143 12.10 -1.99 -0.33
CA VAL A 143 10.72 -1.54 -0.54
C VAL A 143 10.03 -1.34 0.80
N ASN A 144 9.24 -0.26 0.91
CA ASN A 144 8.27 -0.07 2.00
C ASN A 144 6.86 -0.29 1.43
N VAL A 145 6.07 -1.14 2.09
CA VAL A 145 4.70 -1.50 1.68
C VAL A 145 3.64 -1.00 2.68
N GLN A 146 4.00 -0.08 3.57
CA GLN A 146 3.14 0.41 4.66
C GLN A 146 2.46 1.74 4.35
N SER A 147 2.87 2.47 3.31
CA SER A 147 2.21 3.72 2.95
C SER A 147 0.76 3.47 2.55
N LEU A 148 -0.16 4.24 3.13
CA LEU A 148 -1.61 4.03 3.03
C LEU A 148 -2.16 4.34 1.62
N SER A 149 -1.51 5.21 0.86
CA SER A 149 -1.91 5.59 -0.49
C SER A 149 -0.79 6.36 -1.21
N GLY A 150 -0.99 6.73 -2.48
CA GLY A 150 0.03 7.41 -3.30
C GLY A 150 0.41 8.80 -2.80
N SER A 151 -0.58 9.62 -2.41
CA SER A 151 -0.32 10.98 -1.89
C SER A 151 0.54 11.00 -0.63
N PRO A 152 0.22 10.24 0.45
CA PRO A 152 1.08 10.18 1.62
C PRO A 152 2.42 9.49 1.34
N ALA A 153 2.51 8.53 0.41
CA ALA A 153 3.80 7.93 0.02
C ALA A 153 4.78 9.00 -0.50
N ASN A 154 4.32 9.87 -1.40
CA ASN A 154 5.14 10.98 -1.90
C ASN A 154 5.55 11.93 -0.77
N PHE A 155 4.61 12.31 0.10
CA PHE A 155 4.92 13.19 1.23
C PHE A 155 5.96 12.59 2.18
N GLN A 156 5.86 11.29 2.48
CA GLN A 156 6.83 10.56 3.30
C GLN A 156 8.23 10.55 2.67
N VAL A 157 8.33 10.37 1.35
CA VAL A 157 9.63 10.46 0.64
C VAL A 157 10.22 11.86 0.79
N TYR A 158 9.42 12.92 0.62
CA TYR A 158 9.92 14.29 0.79
C TYR A 158 10.36 14.53 2.22
N THR A 159 9.56 14.14 3.23
CA THR A 159 9.94 14.28 4.65
C THR A 159 11.21 13.49 5.00
N ALA A 160 11.42 12.33 4.37
CA ALA A 160 12.59 11.50 4.62
C ALA A 160 13.88 12.07 4.01
N LEU A 161 13.79 12.66 2.82
CA LEU A 161 14.97 13.08 2.04
C LEU A 161 15.24 14.59 2.08
N LEU A 162 14.25 15.39 2.45
CA LEU A 162 14.29 16.84 2.41
C LEU A 162 13.95 17.44 3.78
N LYS A 163 14.61 18.55 4.08
CA LYS A 163 14.22 19.43 5.18
C LYS A 163 13.01 20.27 4.76
N PRO A 164 12.20 20.77 5.72
CA PRO A 164 11.18 21.77 5.43
C PRO A 164 11.77 22.94 4.63
N HIS A 165 11.02 23.41 3.62
CA HIS A 165 11.39 24.46 2.67
C HIS A 165 12.54 24.14 1.70
N GLU A 166 13.04 22.90 1.66
CA GLU A 166 13.88 22.47 0.55
C GLU A 166 13.06 22.31 -0.74
N ARG A 167 13.77 22.32 -1.87
CA ARG A 167 13.19 22.60 -3.18
C ARG A 167 12.85 21.35 -3.96
N ILE A 168 11.63 21.30 -4.49
CA ILE A 168 11.11 20.22 -5.34
C ILE A 168 10.73 20.78 -6.71
N MET A 169 11.09 20.08 -7.78
CA MET A 169 10.54 20.33 -9.12
C MET A 169 9.70 19.15 -9.60
N ALA A 170 8.57 19.43 -10.23
CA ALA A 170 7.65 18.44 -10.76
C ALA A 170 6.85 18.97 -11.95
N LEU A 171 6.19 18.10 -12.71
CA LEU A 171 5.32 18.51 -13.82
C LEU A 171 4.15 19.36 -13.30
N ASP A 172 3.88 20.50 -13.94
CA ASP A 172 2.78 21.39 -13.59
C ASP A 172 1.43 20.66 -13.62
N LEU A 173 0.53 20.98 -12.69
CA LEU A 173 -0.75 20.28 -12.56
C LEU A 173 -1.62 20.39 -13.83
N PRO A 174 -1.81 21.60 -14.42
CA PRO A 174 -2.59 21.73 -15.66
C PRO A 174 -1.91 21.07 -16.86
N HIS A 175 -0.62 20.73 -16.75
CA HIS A 175 0.18 20.10 -17.79
C HIS A 175 0.33 18.59 -17.57
N GLY A 176 -0.54 18.00 -16.73
CA GLY A 176 -0.61 16.56 -16.50
C GLY A 176 0.07 16.08 -15.23
N GLY A 177 0.52 16.97 -14.34
CA GLY A 177 1.09 16.65 -13.04
C GLY A 177 0.10 16.02 -12.05
N HIS A 178 0.48 15.97 -10.77
CA HIS A 178 -0.38 15.47 -9.69
C HIS A 178 -0.26 16.37 -8.45
N LEU A 179 -1.35 16.51 -7.68
CA LEU A 179 -1.39 17.40 -6.51
C LEU A 179 -0.31 17.06 -5.46
N SER A 180 0.01 15.78 -5.29
CA SER A 180 1.06 15.33 -4.35
C SER A 180 2.49 15.61 -4.82
N HIS A 181 2.68 16.27 -5.96
CA HIS A 181 4.00 16.73 -6.41
C HIS A 181 4.25 18.21 -6.08
N GLY A 182 3.23 18.93 -5.59
CA GLY A 182 3.26 20.38 -5.39
C GLY A 182 2.34 21.10 -6.37
N TYR A 183 1.52 22.02 -5.84
CA TYR A 183 0.67 22.88 -6.65
C TYR A 183 0.29 24.15 -5.87
N GLN A 184 0.42 25.28 -6.53
CA GLN A 184 0.03 26.58 -6.03
C GLN A 184 -0.45 27.46 -7.19
N THR A 185 -1.36 28.38 -6.90
CA THR A 185 -1.71 29.49 -7.78
C THR A 185 -0.91 30.74 -7.36
N ASP A 186 -1.05 31.82 -8.12
CA ASP A 186 -0.44 33.11 -7.77
C ASP A 186 -0.85 33.62 -6.38
N THR A 187 -2.04 33.21 -5.92
CA THR A 187 -2.65 33.70 -4.68
C THR A 187 -2.56 32.73 -3.52
N LYS A 188 -2.38 31.42 -3.78
CA LYS A 188 -2.49 30.41 -2.73
C LYS A 188 -1.72 29.13 -3.02
N LYS A 189 -1.02 28.63 -2.00
CA LYS A 189 -0.50 27.25 -1.96
C LYS A 189 -1.66 26.28 -1.73
N ILE A 190 -1.93 25.41 -2.72
CA ILE A 190 -3.09 24.50 -2.72
C ILE A 190 -2.69 23.15 -2.14
N SER A 191 -1.60 22.57 -2.63
CA SER A 191 -1.05 21.31 -2.11
C SER A 191 -0.31 21.53 -0.81
N ALA A 192 -0.49 20.64 0.17
CA ALA A 192 0.31 20.62 1.38
C ALA A 192 1.81 20.51 1.09
N VAL A 193 2.20 19.83 0.00
CA VAL A 193 3.60 19.75 -0.43
C VAL A 193 4.17 21.14 -0.67
N SER A 194 3.44 22.04 -1.34
CA SER A 194 3.87 23.42 -1.57
C SER A 194 3.86 24.27 -0.30
N ILE A 195 3.14 23.87 0.75
CA ILE A 195 3.15 24.54 2.06
C ILE A 195 4.43 24.19 2.83
N PHE A 196 4.77 22.90 2.91
CA PHE A 196 5.91 22.41 3.70
C PHE A 196 7.25 22.42 2.94
N PHE A 197 7.22 22.43 1.60
CA PHE A 197 8.38 22.45 0.71
C PHE A 197 8.23 23.57 -0.32
N GLU A 198 9.35 24.02 -0.90
CA GLU A 198 9.29 25.04 -1.95
C GLU A 198 9.24 24.37 -3.33
N THR A 199 8.11 24.49 -4.01
CA THR A 199 7.84 23.77 -5.26
C THR A 199 7.88 24.71 -6.46
N MET A 200 8.53 24.28 -7.56
CA MET A 200 8.47 25.00 -8.84
C MET A 200 8.13 24.01 -9.98
N PRO A 201 7.12 24.29 -10.81
CA PRO A 201 6.75 23.37 -11.87
C PRO A 201 7.73 23.42 -13.05
N TYR A 202 7.91 22.29 -13.73
CA TYR A 202 8.33 22.24 -15.14
C TYR A 202 7.10 21.95 -16.02
N ARG A 203 7.18 22.27 -17.31
CA ARG A 203 6.02 22.30 -18.21
C ARG A 203 6.27 21.49 -19.49
N LEU A 204 5.18 21.19 -20.19
CA LEU A 204 5.21 20.76 -21.58
C LEU A 204 5.57 21.91 -22.51
N ASN A 205 6.14 21.56 -23.66
CA ASN A 205 6.12 22.37 -24.86
C ASN A 205 4.71 22.23 -25.48
N GLU A 206 3.91 23.27 -25.37
CA GLU A 206 2.49 23.29 -25.78
C GLU A 206 2.28 23.00 -27.28
N SER A 207 3.26 23.28 -28.14
CA SER A 207 3.15 22.99 -29.57
C SER A 207 3.29 21.50 -29.90
N THR A 208 3.98 20.74 -29.05
CA THR A 208 4.27 19.31 -29.27
C THR A 208 3.54 18.39 -28.30
N GLY A 209 3.14 18.92 -27.14
CA GLY A 209 2.60 18.13 -26.04
C GLY A 209 3.64 17.32 -25.25
N TYR A 210 4.95 17.44 -25.54
CA TYR A 210 6.02 16.75 -24.81
C TYR A 210 6.54 17.61 -23.65
N ILE A 211 7.07 16.98 -22.60
CA ILE A 211 7.83 17.70 -21.55
C ILE A 211 8.96 18.51 -22.19
N ASP A 212 9.04 19.81 -21.88
CA ASP A 212 10.13 20.67 -22.31
C ASP A 212 11.34 20.46 -21.38
N TYR A 213 12.11 19.42 -21.71
CA TYR A 213 13.30 19.03 -20.95
C TYR A 213 14.39 20.10 -20.98
N ASP A 214 14.57 20.80 -22.10
CA ASP A 214 15.59 21.83 -22.22
C ASP A 214 15.25 23.04 -21.32
N GLN A 215 13.96 23.40 -21.21
CA GLN A 215 13.50 24.40 -20.25
C GLN A 215 13.56 23.90 -18.80
N LEU A 216 13.24 22.63 -18.54
CA LEU A 216 13.40 22.00 -17.24
C LEU A 216 14.86 22.14 -16.76
N GLU A 217 15.85 21.82 -17.59
CA GLU A 217 17.27 21.89 -17.26
C GLU A 217 17.74 23.32 -16.91
N LYS A 218 17.36 24.30 -17.74
CA LYS A 218 17.63 25.72 -17.49
C LYS A 218 17.02 26.17 -16.17
N SER A 219 15.78 25.77 -15.92
CA SER A 219 15.03 26.15 -14.72
C SER A 219 15.61 25.48 -13.47
N ALA A 220 16.03 24.22 -13.57
CA ALA A 220 16.67 23.47 -12.49
C ALA A 220 18.04 24.06 -12.11
N THR A 221 18.80 24.58 -13.08
CA THR A 221 20.08 25.26 -12.82
C THR A 221 19.90 26.51 -11.95
N LEU A 222 18.82 27.27 -12.18
CA LEU A 222 18.49 28.49 -11.42
C LEU A 222 17.81 28.17 -10.08
N PHE A 223 16.83 27.28 -10.09
CA PHE A 223 16.03 26.94 -8.91
C PHE A 223 16.73 25.97 -7.97
N ARG A 224 17.70 25.18 -8.45
CA ARG A 224 18.50 24.22 -7.66
C ARG A 224 17.61 23.28 -6.82
N PRO A 225 16.73 22.48 -7.45
CA PRO A 225 15.93 21.52 -6.72
C PRO A 225 16.83 20.50 -6.01
N LYS A 226 16.39 20.05 -4.84
CA LYS A 226 16.99 18.92 -4.12
C LYS A 226 16.40 17.59 -4.58
N LEU A 227 15.19 17.62 -5.12
CA LEU A 227 14.48 16.46 -5.67
C LEU A 227 13.69 16.89 -6.92
N ILE A 228 13.76 16.05 -7.96
CA ILE A 228 12.95 16.20 -9.18
C ILE A 228 12.03 14.99 -9.27
N VAL A 229 10.71 15.23 -9.39
CA VAL A 229 9.71 14.18 -9.57
C VAL A 229 9.52 13.91 -11.05
N ALA A 230 9.74 12.67 -11.47
CA ALA A 230 9.45 12.19 -12.82
C ALA A 230 8.17 11.33 -12.81
N GLY A 231 7.01 11.97 -12.84
CA GLY A 231 5.70 11.30 -12.81
C GLY A 231 4.56 12.22 -13.21
N ALA A 232 3.49 11.64 -13.76
CA ALA A 232 2.34 12.37 -14.31
C ALA A 232 1.04 11.57 -14.11
N SER A 233 -0.09 12.28 -14.06
CA SER A 233 -1.44 11.69 -14.01
C SER A 233 -2.10 11.69 -15.38
N ALA A 234 -1.93 12.77 -16.14
CA ALA A 234 -2.58 12.99 -17.44
C ALA A 234 -1.54 13.37 -18.50
N TYR A 235 -0.63 12.45 -18.78
CA TYR A 235 0.39 12.59 -19.81
C TYR A 235 0.44 11.30 -20.62
N ALA A 236 0.08 11.37 -21.91
CA ALA A 236 -0.12 10.19 -22.76
C ALA A 236 1.19 9.57 -23.28
N LEU A 237 2.33 10.23 -23.06
CA LEU A 237 3.63 9.84 -23.57
C LEU A 237 4.51 9.27 -22.46
N GLN A 238 5.54 8.51 -22.83
CA GLN A 238 6.49 8.00 -21.85
C GLN A 238 7.35 9.15 -21.29
N VAL A 239 7.53 9.19 -19.98
CA VAL A 239 8.50 10.07 -19.33
C VAL A 239 9.90 9.50 -19.57
N THR A 240 10.78 10.29 -20.18
CA THR A 240 12.12 9.84 -20.59
C THR A 240 13.12 10.13 -19.47
N PHE A 241 13.57 9.08 -18.81
CA PHE A 241 14.45 9.14 -17.64
C PHE A 241 15.93 9.42 -17.96
N LEU A 242 16.36 9.11 -19.20
CA LEU A 242 17.77 8.89 -19.55
C LEU A 242 18.60 10.14 -19.88
N LYS A 243 18.01 11.32 -20.02
CA LYS A 243 18.78 12.52 -20.41
C LYS A 243 19.49 13.21 -19.23
N TYR A 244 19.13 12.92 -17.97
CA TYR A 244 19.50 13.74 -16.80
C TYR A 244 20.30 13.05 -15.68
N LEU A 245 20.56 11.75 -15.77
CA LEU A 245 21.44 11.07 -14.80
C LEU A 245 22.94 11.17 -15.14
N THR A 246 23.30 11.75 -16.29
CA THR A 246 24.69 11.79 -16.79
C THR A 246 25.39 13.14 -16.62
N GLY A 247 24.77 14.12 -15.94
CA GLY A 247 25.30 15.49 -15.84
C GLY A 247 25.17 16.20 -14.50
N LEU A 248 24.78 15.50 -13.43
CA LEU A 248 24.77 16.01 -12.04
C LEU A 248 25.83 15.31 -11.19
#